data_AF-A0A838SQ47-F1
#
_entry.id   AF-A0A838SQ47-F1
#
_cell.length_a   1.000
_cell.length_b   1.000
_cell.length_c   1.000
_cell.angle_alpha   90.00
_cell.angle_beta   90.00
_cell.angle_gamma   90.00
#
_symmetry.space_group_name_H-M   'P 1'
#
loop_
_entity.id
_entity.type
_entity.pdbx_description
1 polymer ?
#
loop_
_entity_poly.entity_id
_entity_poly.type
_entity_poly.pdbx_seq_one_letter_code
_entity_poly.pdbx_strand_id
1 'polypeptide(L)'
;AAPSRVVGDERIRRYFHHHGHRTAVSQLALQAHADPYLGHTEIDGTGFVVTELSPHQTDLEWGSLTEPDEIEPVLRYLGQASAKVHCVSDEDSEQSLVDFQVEDAIVEVIGDDVDGFVRHIVDFATAYAEQTRGDHRLFVDAFREGRVPGVSAT
;
A
#
# COMPACT_ATOMS: atom_id res chain seq x y z
N ALA A 1 -5.10 -1.01 -10.90
CA ALA A 1 -6.19 -2.00 -11.08
C ALA A 1 -5.95 -3.17 -10.12
N ALA A 2 -6.98 -3.74 -9.49
CA ALA A 2 -6.78 -4.83 -8.53
C ALA A 2 -6.17 -6.07 -9.22
N PRO A 3 -5.06 -6.65 -8.71
CA PRO A 3 -4.40 -7.83 -9.30
C PRO A 3 -5.35 -9.02 -9.53
N SER A 4 -6.39 -9.14 -8.70
CA SER A 4 -7.42 -10.19 -8.82
C SER A 4 -8.21 -10.18 -10.13
N ARG A 5 -8.14 -9.10 -10.92
CA ARG A 5 -8.76 -9.02 -12.25
C ARG A 5 -7.97 -9.78 -13.32
N VAL A 6 -6.67 -9.93 -13.13
CA VAL A 6 -5.76 -10.58 -14.09
C VAL A 6 -5.27 -11.94 -13.59
N VAL A 7 -5.23 -12.15 -12.27
CA VAL A 7 -4.89 -13.44 -11.68
C VAL A 7 -6.11 -14.37 -11.70
N GLY A 8 -6.02 -15.41 -12.54
CA GLY A 8 -7.07 -16.41 -12.77
C GLY A 8 -6.97 -17.68 -11.90
N ASP A 9 -6.02 -17.75 -10.96
CA ASP A 9 -5.77 -18.94 -10.15
C ASP A 9 -6.99 -19.31 -9.29
N GLU A 10 -7.56 -20.48 -9.56
CA GLU A 10 -8.76 -20.98 -8.90
C GLU A 10 -8.49 -21.41 -7.44
N ARG A 11 -7.26 -21.83 -7.11
CA ARG A 11 -6.85 -22.17 -5.74
C ARG A 11 -6.94 -20.94 -4.84
N ILE A 12 -6.42 -19.80 -5.31
CA ILE A 12 -6.49 -18.52 -4.59
C ILE A 12 -7.94 -18.07 -4.41
N ARG A 13 -8.77 -18.22 -5.44
CA ARG A 13 -10.19 -17.82 -5.37
C ARG A 13 -10.99 -18.65 -4.36
N ARG A 14 -10.75 -19.95 -4.29
CA ARG A 14 -11.45 -20.86 -3.37
C ARG A 14 -10.91 -20.81 -1.94
N TYR A 15 -9.70 -20.29 -1.74
CA TYR A 15 -9.09 -20.16 -0.42
C TYR A 15 -9.84 -19.19 0.51
N PHE A 16 -10.42 -18.13 -0.04
CA PHE A 16 -11.09 -17.09 0.74
C PHE A 16 -12.62 -17.18 0.61
N HIS A 17 -13.33 -17.18 1.75
CA HIS A 17 -14.79 -17.07 1.81
C HIS A 17 -15.37 -15.89 1.02
N HIS A 18 -14.77 -14.70 1.20
CA HIS A 18 -15.15 -13.47 0.51
C HIS A 18 -14.00 -12.45 0.56
N HIS A 19 -14.16 -11.29 -0.10
CA HIS A 19 -13.10 -10.28 -0.16
C HIS A 19 -12.74 -9.67 1.20
N GLY A 20 -13.70 -9.54 2.13
CA GLY A 20 -13.42 -9.17 3.52
C GLY A 20 -12.44 -10.12 4.22
N HIS A 21 -12.67 -11.44 4.13
CA HIS A 21 -11.79 -12.46 4.69
C HIS A 21 -10.39 -12.40 4.08
N ARG A 22 -10.31 -12.27 2.75
CA ARG A 22 -9.02 -12.11 2.06
C ARG A 22 -8.23 -10.93 2.59
N THR A 23 -8.85 -9.76 2.68
CA THR A 23 -8.16 -8.55 3.14
C THR A 23 -7.67 -8.70 4.58
N ALA A 24 -8.51 -9.24 5.47
CA ALA A 24 -8.15 -9.44 6.88
C ALA A 24 -6.96 -10.39 7.04
N VAL A 25 -6.99 -11.55 6.38
CA VAL A 25 -5.89 -12.54 6.42
C VAL A 25 -4.60 -11.97 5.84
N SER A 26 -4.69 -11.26 4.70
CA SER A 26 -3.52 -10.63 4.10
C SER A 26 -2.93 -9.52 4.99
N GLN A 27 -3.76 -8.73 5.66
CA GLN A 27 -3.28 -7.68 6.58
C GLN A 27 -2.64 -8.28 7.83
N LEU A 28 -3.21 -9.35 8.39
CA LEU A 28 -2.61 -10.09 9.50
C LEU A 28 -1.22 -10.61 9.13
N ALA A 29 -1.07 -11.19 7.94
CA ALA A 29 0.22 -11.71 7.48
C ALA A 29 1.28 -10.61 7.27
N LEU A 30 0.86 -9.38 6.94
CA LEU A 30 1.75 -8.24 6.65
C LEU A 30 2.09 -7.38 7.88
N GLN A 31 1.61 -7.74 9.07
CA GLN A 31 1.74 -6.90 10.26
C GLN A 31 2.23 -7.71 11.46
N ALA A 32 3.45 -7.41 11.92
CA ALA A 32 4.00 -7.95 13.17
C ALA A 32 3.11 -7.70 14.40
N HIS A 33 2.39 -6.57 14.39
CA HIS A 33 1.48 -6.15 15.45
C HIS A 33 0.17 -5.66 14.82
N ALA A 34 -0.57 -6.60 14.22
CA ALA A 34 -1.88 -6.29 13.70
C ALA A 34 -2.84 -5.80 14.80
N ASP A 35 -3.80 -4.99 14.39
CA ASP A 35 -4.93 -4.59 15.23
C ASP A 35 -5.60 -5.85 15.85
N PRO A 36 -5.76 -5.93 17.19
CA PRO A 36 -6.40 -7.06 17.85
C PRO A 36 -7.83 -7.34 17.37
N TYR A 37 -8.50 -6.33 16.81
CA TYR A 37 -9.85 -6.40 16.26
C TYR A 37 -9.88 -6.60 14.75
N LEU A 38 -8.72 -6.77 14.09
CA LEU A 38 -8.65 -7.07 12.68
C LEU A 38 -9.33 -8.41 12.39
N GLY A 39 -10.39 -8.34 11.59
CA GLY A 39 -11.19 -9.51 11.26
C GLY A 39 -12.03 -9.28 10.01
N HIS A 40 -13.03 -10.13 9.82
CA HIS A 40 -13.95 -10.02 8.70
C HIS A 40 -15.35 -10.45 9.12
N THR A 41 -16.34 -9.95 8.39
CA THR A 41 -17.75 -10.32 8.58
C THR A 41 -18.47 -10.35 7.23
N GLU A 42 -19.68 -10.87 7.21
CA GLU A 42 -20.56 -10.90 6.05
C GLU A 42 -21.91 -10.26 6.41
N ILE A 43 -22.38 -9.34 5.58
CA ILE A 43 -23.69 -8.70 5.71
C ILE A 43 -24.39 -8.82 4.35
N ASP A 44 -25.57 -9.44 4.32
CA ASP A 44 -26.38 -9.64 3.11
C ASP A 44 -25.59 -10.28 1.94
N GLY A 45 -24.77 -11.29 2.23
CA GLY A 45 -23.94 -11.96 1.22
C GLY A 45 -22.70 -11.16 0.78
N THR A 46 -22.47 -9.98 1.34
CA THR A 46 -21.31 -9.13 1.03
C THR A 46 -20.29 -9.21 2.16
N GLY A 47 -19.06 -9.58 1.81
CA GLY A 47 -17.97 -9.69 2.77
C GLY A 47 -17.25 -8.37 3.04
N PHE A 48 -17.06 -8.04 4.32
CA PHE A 48 -16.41 -6.82 4.81
C PHE A 48 -15.19 -7.15 5.67
N VAL A 49 -14.19 -6.27 5.64
CA VAL A 49 -13.10 -6.26 6.62
C VAL A 49 -13.54 -5.44 7.83
N VAL A 50 -13.15 -5.87 9.02
CA VAL A 50 -13.44 -5.20 10.29
C VAL A 50 -12.10 -4.80 10.91
N THR A 51 -11.98 -3.55 11.32
CA THR A 51 -10.81 -3.01 12.03
C THR A 51 -11.29 -2.05 13.12
N GLU A 52 -10.49 -1.87 14.16
CA GLU A 52 -10.64 -0.81 15.12
C GLU A 52 -10.46 0.55 14.44
N LEU A 53 -11.35 1.49 14.78
CA LEU A 53 -11.14 2.88 14.47
C LEU A 53 -10.27 3.49 15.59
N SER A 54 -8.95 3.45 15.41
CA SER A 54 -8.02 3.99 16.40
C SER A 54 -7.91 5.53 16.29
N PRO A 55 -8.23 6.29 17.35
CA PRO A 55 -8.00 7.74 17.39
C PRO A 55 -6.52 8.10 17.63
N HIS A 56 -5.64 7.10 17.76
CA HIS A 56 -4.23 7.28 18.10
C HIS A 56 -3.28 7.12 16.91
N GLN A 57 -3.79 7.15 15.67
CA GLN A 57 -2.93 7.24 14.51
C GLN A 57 -2.34 8.65 14.43
N THR A 58 -1.08 8.79 14.83
CA THR A 58 -0.30 10.00 14.63
C THR A 58 0.48 9.86 13.33
N ASP A 59 0.16 10.69 12.35
CA ASP A 59 0.95 10.81 11.13
C ASP A 59 2.16 11.72 11.38
N LEU A 60 3.17 11.61 10.54
CA LEU A 60 4.27 12.56 10.53
C LEU A 60 3.75 13.92 10.02
N GLU A 61 4.18 15.01 10.63
CA GLU A 61 3.89 16.36 10.14
C GLU A 61 4.77 16.68 8.91
N TRP A 62 4.44 16.06 7.77
CA TRP A 62 5.21 16.14 6.52
C TRP A 62 5.45 17.57 6.04
N GLY A 63 4.53 18.50 6.35
CA GLY A 63 4.66 19.92 5.99
C GLY A 63 5.81 20.65 6.70
N SER A 64 6.36 20.07 7.77
CA SER A 64 7.50 20.63 8.51
C SER A 64 8.86 20.17 7.99
N LEU A 65 8.90 19.17 7.09
CA LEU A 65 10.12 18.67 6.48
C LEU A 65 10.35 19.38 5.15
N THR A 66 11.16 20.43 5.16
CA THR A 66 11.37 21.27 3.97
C THR A 66 12.80 21.22 3.47
N GLU A 67 13.77 21.02 4.35
CA GLU A 67 15.18 21.02 3.98
C GLU A 67 15.71 19.59 3.75
N PRO A 68 16.61 19.37 2.76
CA PRO A 68 17.13 18.04 2.46
C PRO A 68 17.78 17.34 3.66
N ASP A 69 18.49 18.08 4.52
CA ASP A 69 19.14 17.55 5.72
C ASP A 69 18.16 17.17 6.84
N GLU A 70 16.94 17.71 6.82
CA GLU A 70 15.83 17.27 7.69
C GLU A 70 15.16 16.00 7.13
N ILE A 71 15.04 15.91 5.80
CA ILE A 71 14.35 14.82 5.09
C ILE A 71 15.21 13.54 5.08
N GLU A 72 16.51 13.64 4.83
CA GLU A 72 17.40 12.48 4.67
C GLU A 72 17.38 11.52 5.87
N PRO A 73 17.50 11.99 7.14
CA PRO A 73 17.40 11.11 8.30
C PRO A 73 16.06 10.38 8.39
N VAL A 74 14.95 11.06 8.06
CA VAL A 74 13.61 10.48 8.08
C VAL A 74 13.49 9.37 7.03
N LEU A 75 13.94 9.63 5.80
CA LEU A 75 13.91 8.63 4.73
C LEU A 75 14.73 7.38 5.08
N ARG A 76 15.89 7.56 5.70
CA ARG A 76 16.72 6.43 6.16
C ARG A 76 16.00 5.59 7.21
N TYR A 77 15.43 6.21 8.23
CA TYR A 77 14.69 5.47 9.27
C TYR A 77 13.43 4.82 8.73
N LEU A 78 12.72 5.49 7.83
CA LEU A 78 11.55 4.93 7.16
C LEU A 78 11.93 3.69 6.34
N GLY A 79 13.00 3.76 5.54
CA GLY A 79 13.51 2.61 4.79
C GLY A 79 13.88 1.44 5.68
N GLN A 80 14.58 1.69 6.79
CA GLN A 80 14.94 0.66 7.77
C GLN A 80 13.71 0.04 8.46
N ALA A 81 12.73 0.87 8.86
CA ALA A 81 11.50 0.41 9.49
C ALA A 81 10.67 -0.43 8.51
N SER A 82 10.49 0.03 7.27
CA SER A 82 9.79 -0.72 6.22
C SER A 82 10.47 -2.05 5.93
N ALA A 83 11.80 -2.07 5.80
CA ALA A 83 12.55 -3.32 5.60
C ALA A 83 12.37 -4.27 6.80
N LYS A 84 12.42 -3.77 8.04
CA LYS A 84 12.21 -4.61 9.23
C LYS A 84 10.79 -5.17 9.29
N VAL A 85 9.77 -4.36 9.02
CA VAL A 85 8.38 -4.82 8.99
C VAL A 85 8.22 -5.92 7.94
N HIS A 86 8.81 -5.75 6.76
CA HIS A 86 8.77 -6.75 5.69
C HIS A 86 9.40 -8.10 6.13
N CYS A 87 10.58 -8.08 6.75
CA CYS A 87 11.23 -9.30 7.25
C CYS A 87 10.40 -10.02 8.34
N VAL A 88 9.73 -9.29 9.24
CA VAL A 88 8.92 -9.91 10.29
C VAL A 88 7.65 -10.55 9.72
N SER A 89 7.08 -9.98 8.66
CA SER A 89 5.94 -10.58 7.95
C SER A 89 6.29 -11.91 7.29
N ASP A 90 7.52 -12.08 6.79
CA ASP A 90 7.97 -13.35 6.20
C ASP A 90 8.19 -14.44 7.25
N GLU A 91 8.84 -14.11 8.38
CA GLU A 91 9.19 -15.08 9.42
C GLU A 91 7.96 -15.70 10.11
N ASP A 92 6.87 -14.93 10.26
CA ASP A 92 5.66 -15.35 10.98
C ASP A 92 4.50 -15.80 10.06
N SER A 93 4.68 -15.81 8.73
CA SER A 93 3.61 -16.23 7.82
C SER A 93 3.51 -17.75 7.67
N GLU A 94 2.61 -18.38 8.43
CA GLU A 94 2.26 -19.82 8.26
C GLU A 94 1.47 -20.12 6.96
N GLN A 95 1.45 -19.20 5.97
CA GLN A 95 0.53 -19.23 4.83
C GLN A 95 1.13 -19.97 3.62
N SER A 96 0.69 -21.20 3.38
CA SER A 96 1.10 -22.06 2.25
C SER A 96 0.47 -21.72 0.88
N LEU A 97 -0.19 -20.57 0.75
CA LEU A 97 -0.93 -20.24 -0.48
C LEU A 97 0.00 -19.85 -1.63
N VAL A 98 1.16 -19.26 -1.35
CA VAL A 98 2.13 -18.80 -2.36
C VAL A 98 3.51 -19.31 -1.98
N ASP A 99 3.98 -20.33 -2.71
CA ASP A 99 5.32 -20.91 -2.51
C ASP A 99 6.40 -20.16 -3.30
N PHE A 100 6.18 -18.87 -3.59
CA PHE A 100 7.04 -18.04 -4.42
C PHE A 100 7.52 -16.82 -3.63
N GLN A 101 8.83 -16.64 -3.62
CA GLN A 101 9.51 -15.50 -3.01
C GLN A 101 9.66 -14.39 -4.06
N VAL A 102 8.81 -13.37 -3.95
CA VAL A 102 8.78 -12.26 -4.93
C VAL A 102 10.05 -11.44 -4.84
N GLU A 103 10.58 -11.27 -3.63
CA GLU A 103 11.80 -10.57 -3.30
C GLU A 103 13.01 -11.17 -4.02
N ASP A 104 13.14 -12.50 -4.08
CA ASP A 104 14.23 -13.16 -4.81
C ASP A 104 14.18 -12.86 -6.30
N ALA A 105 12.99 -12.91 -6.91
CA ALA A 105 12.81 -12.58 -8.32
C ALA A 105 13.07 -11.10 -8.61
N ILE A 106 12.71 -10.19 -7.69
CA ILE A 106 13.02 -8.77 -7.80
C ILE A 106 14.54 -8.56 -7.73
N VAL A 107 15.21 -9.19 -6.77
CA VAL A 107 16.68 -9.11 -6.61
C VAL A 107 17.38 -9.65 -7.86
N GLU A 108 16.91 -10.77 -8.42
CA GLU A 108 17.45 -11.34 -9.66
C GLU A 108 17.32 -10.38 -10.84
N VAL A 109 16.16 -9.70 -10.98
CA VAL A 109 15.93 -8.72 -12.05
C VAL A 109 16.80 -7.46 -11.89
N ILE A 110 17.01 -7.00 -10.66
CA ILE A 110 17.91 -5.87 -10.38
C ILE A 110 19.36 -6.27 -10.68
N GLY A 111 19.76 -7.47 -10.28
CA GLY A 111 21.11 -7.99 -10.45
C GLY A 111 22.17 -7.05 -9.89
N ASP A 112 23.23 -6.83 -10.65
CA ASP A 112 24.35 -5.95 -10.25
C ASP A 112 24.08 -4.46 -10.55
N ASP A 113 22.99 -4.11 -11.28
CA ASP A 113 22.69 -2.72 -11.69
C ASP A 113 21.80 -1.98 -10.68
N VAL A 114 22.28 -1.91 -9.43
CA VAL A 114 21.59 -1.19 -8.35
C VAL A 114 21.41 0.30 -8.70
N ASP A 115 22.42 0.92 -9.32
CA ASP A 115 22.36 2.33 -9.72
C ASP A 115 21.30 2.58 -10.80
N GLY A 116 21.14 1.65 -11.74
CA GLY A 116 20.06 1.67 -12.73
C GLY A 116 18.68 1.56 -12.08
N PHE A 117 18.52 0.65 -11.11
CA PHE A 117 17.29 0.52 -10.35
C PHE A 117 16.95 1.80 -9.56
N VAL A 118 17.91 2.37 -8.84
CA VAL A 118 17.72 3.64 -8.10
C VAL A 118 17.27 4.76 -9.05
N ARG A 119 17.93 4.89 -10.20
CA ARG A 119 17.57 5.90 -11.21
C ARG A 119 16.15 5.71 -11.71
N HIS A 120 15.75 4.47 -12.00
CA HIS A 120 14.39 4.16 -12.43
C HIS A 120 13.34 4.58 -11.39
N ILE A 121 13.58 4.30 -10.11
CA ILE A 121 12.69 4.71 -9.02
C ILE A 121 12.60 6.24 -8.89
N VAL A 122 13.73 6.94 -9.00
CA VAL A 122 13.76 8.42 -8.97
C VAL A 122 13.01 9.02 -10.15
N ASP A 123 13.20 8.49 -11.35
CA ASP A 123 12.51 8.96 -12.56
C ASP A 123 11.00 8.73 -12.44
N PHE A 124 10.59 7.54 -11.98
CA PHE A 124 9.19 7.21 -11.72
C PHE A 124 8.57 8.16 -10.68
N ALA A 125 9.23 8.34 -9.53
CA ALA A 125 8.72 9.19 -8.45
C ALA A 125 8.55 10.64 -8.91
N THR A 126 9.52 11.15 -9.68
CA THR A 126 9.47 12.52 -10.22
C THR A 126 8.31 12.68 -11.20
N ALA A 127 8.17 11.76 -12.17
CA ALA A 127 7.07 11.79 -13.14
C ALA A 127 5.70 11.65 -12.46
N TYR A 128 5.58 10.77 -11.47
CA TYR A 128 4.34 10.59 -10.72
C TYR A 128 3.98 11.82 -9.88
N ALA A 129 4.98 12.52 -9.32
CA ALA A 129 4.75 13.77 -8.61
C ALA A 129 4.22 14.88 -9.54
N GLU A 130 4.74 14.97 -10.77
CA GLU A 130 4.19 15.88 -11.79
C GLU A 130 2.75 15.54 -12.15
N GLN A 131 2.47 14.26 -12.40
CA GLN A 131 1.11 13.80 -12.70
C GLN A 131 0.14 14.13 -11.55
N THR A 132 0.51 13.82 -10.31
CA THR A 132 -0.32 14.08 -9.12
C THR A 132 -0.64 15.57 -8.96
N ARG A 133 0.34 16.46 -9.18
CA ARG A 133 0.11 17.92 -9.18
C ARG A 133 -0.83 18.34 -10.30
N GLY A 134 -0.67 17.75 -11.49
CA GLY A 134 -1.56 17.96 -12.63
C GLY A 134 -3.00 17.55 -12.34
N ASP A 135 -3.19 16.34 -11.83
CA ASP A 135 -4.48 15.76 -11.47
C ASP A 135 -5.18 16.59 -10.37
N HIS A 136 -4.44 17.02 -9.35
CA HIS A 136 -4.97 17.90 -8.31
C HIS A 136 -5.46 19.23 -8.89
N ARG A 137 -4.69 19.86 -9.78
CA ARG A 137 -5.13 21.10 -10.44
C ARG A 137 -6.41 20.88 -11.25
N LEU A 138 -6.46 19.83 -12.06
CA LEU A 138 -7.64 19.48 -12.86
C LEU A 138 -8.87 19.23 -11.98
N PHE A 139 -8.68 18.55 -10.83
CA PHE A 139 -9.73 18.35 -9.85
C PHE A 139 -10.25 19.67 -9.28
N VAL A 140 -9.36 20.57 -8.85
CA VAL A 140 -9.74 21.88 -8.30
C VAL A 140 -10.49 22.73 -9.34
N ASP A 141 -10.03 22.73 -10.60
CA ASP A 141 -10.68 23.45 -11.68
C ASP A 141 -12.08 22.87 -11.96
N ALA A 142 -12.19 21.55 -12.10
CA ALA A 142 -13.47 20.88 -12.29
C ALA A 142 -14.44 21.12 -11.11
N PHE A 143 -13.94 21.15 -9.88
CA PHE A 143 -14.72 21.44 -8.69
C PHE A 143 -15.27 22.88 -8.70
N ARG A 144 -14.41 23.86 -9.01
CA ARG A 144 -14.80 25.28 -9.09
C ARG A 144 -15.79 25.55 -10.24
N GLU A 145 -15.67 24.81 -11.33
CA GLU A 145 -16.58 24.88 -12.48
C GLU A 145 -17.89 24.09 -12.28
N GLY A 146 -18.09 23.42 -11.13
CA GLY A 146 -19.28 22.62 -10.87
C GLY A 146 -19.40 21.36 -11.74
N ARG A 147 -18.27 20.87 -12.26
CA ARG A 147 -18.19 19.69 -13.15
C ARG A 147 -18.03 18.37 -12.39
N VAL A 148 -17.89 18.41 -11.06
CA VAL A 148 -17.82 17.23 -10.19
C VAL A 148 -19.24 16.90 -9.69
N PRO A 149 -19.86 15.80 -10.14
CA PRO A 149 -21.21 15.44 -9.72
C PRO A 149 -21.30 15.19 -8.21
N GLY A 150 -22.33 15.73 -7.56
CA GLY A 150 -22.62 15.45 -6.14
C GLY A 150 -21.77 16.21 -5.13
N VAL A 151 -20.90 17.14 -5.56
CA VAL A 151 -20.10 17.98 -4.66
C VAL A 151 -20.26 19.44 -5.07
N SER A 152 -20.78 20.28 -4.16
CA SER A 152 -20.94 21.73 -4.40
C SER A 152 -19.89 22.53 -3.64
N ALA A 153 -19.35 23.57 -4.29
CA ALA A 153 -18.58 24.63 -3.64
C ALA A 153 -19.52 25.58 -2.90
N THR A 154 -20.13 25.11 -1.81
CA THR A 154 -20.97 25.94 -0.91
C THR A 154 -20.36 25.97 0.46
#